data_AF-A0A8S3ST58-F1
#
_entry.id   AF-A0A8S3ST58-F1
#
_cell.length_a   1.000
_cell.length_b   1.000
_cell.length_c   1.000
_cell.angle_alpha   90.00
_cell.angle_beta   90.00
_cell.angle_gamma   90.00
#
_symmetry.space_group_name_H-M   'P 1'
#
loop_
_entity.id
_entity.type
_entity.pdbx_description
1 polymer ?
#
loop_
_entity_poly.entity_id
_entity_poly.type
_entity_poly.pdbx_seq_one_letter_code
_entity_poly.pdbx_strand_id
1 'polypeptide(L)'
;MESKNFLVVILLVLTQFTEPVKSQGPTNNSIAAAVSDAAREVSARRSGGLVQAQRAASGQSGPQGMAAPPAASPVDTPVSIHARFFSRREAPDFVEAVGFAGDLVTTATANFAERNGGALPDSAEFRRQLVPYCPMRSPVCNPNDLYRTANGSCNNLRNPLWGASFTTQARFLPPAYGDEFNLGSIPRRKSITGIPLPSPRDISNALFNTGTSPPRSKRFNIALTHFGQFIDHDFVSTPILRDADQDIDCCNGNTPVIRPECFSFSTPPGDFDKTCMPFVRSDFGVEPGCIPGPRNQINQRTSFLDLSVAYGNTLDGQKDLRENGTGRLLEGLNRILPERPPGTECLNVETCFKSDGEQLYKEAKKILTGIYQHIIYTEYLPVILGDQGMDMFGLRSTPSGFNTQYNPPLLMLLLGIHLELQPIDSDILLWDP
;
A
#
# COMPACT_ATOMS: atom_id res chain seq x y z
N MET A 1 34.49 -9.89 -32.03
CA MET A 1 34.79 -9.01 -30.88
C MET A 1 33.48 -8.41 -30.40
N GLU A 2 32.52 -9.25 -30.03
CA GLU A 2 32.35 -10.00 -28.77
C GLU A 2 31.55 -9.22 -27.72
N SER A 3 30.23 -9.39 -27.85
CA SER A 3 29.16 -9.18 -26.88
C SER A 3 29.23 -10.12 -25.66
N LYS A 4 30.43 -10.53 -25.23
CA LYS A 4 30.62 -11.48 -24.11
C LYS A 4 31.06 -10.83 -22.79
N ASN A 5 31.37 -9.53 -22.78
CA ASN A 5 31.93 -8.87 -21.59
C ASN A 5 30.90 -8.25 -20.63
N PHE A 6 29.61 -8.18 -20.98
CA PHE A 6 28.61 -7.58 -20.08
C PHE A 6 28.07 -8.60 -19.05
N LEU A 7 28.03 -9.89 -19.39
CA LEU A 7 27.60 -10.95 -18.47
C LEU A 7 28.66 -11.28 -17.41
N VAL A 8 29.95 -11.13 -17.74
CA VAL A 8 31.07 -11.46 -16.85
C VAL A 8 31.23 -10.42 -15.73
N VAL A 9 30.89 -9.15 -15.99
CA VAL A 9 30.90 -8.09 -14.96
C VAL A 9 29.77 -8.27 -13.95
N ILE A 10 28.60 -8.78 -14.36
CA ILE A 10 27.49 -9.10 -13.45
C ILE A 10 27.82 -10.34 -12.59
N LEU A 11 28.54 -11.32 -13.14
CA LEU A 11 28.98 -12.51 -12.40
C LEU A 11 30.12 -12.23 -11.40
N LEU A 12 31.04 -11.30 -11.70
CA LEU A 12 32.16 -10.96 -10.81
C LEU A 12 31.77 -10.11 -9.60
N VAL A 13 30.69 -9.31 -9.69
CA VAL A 13 30.16 -8.56 -8.54
C VAL A 13 29.38 -9.46 -7.56
N LEU A 14 29.03 -10.68 -7.96
CA LEU A 14 28.32 -11.66 -7.12
C LEU A 14 29.25 -12.63 -6.35
N THR A 15 30.58 -12.55 -6.51
CA THR A 15 31.51 -13.54 -5.95
C THR A 15 32.55 -13.00 -4.96
N GLN A 16 32.39 -11.77 -4.43
CA GLN A 16 33.33 -11.20 -3.45
C GLN A 16 32.74 -10.95 -2.05
N PHE A 17 31.82 -11.79 -1.60
CA PHE A 17 31.56 -11.98 -0.16
C PHE A 17 31.04 -13.40 0.07
N THR A 18 31.93 -14.33 0.42
CA THR A 18 31.67 -15.43 1.37
C THR A 18 32.97 -16.22 1.56
N GLU A 19 33.82 -15.79 2.50
CA GLU A 19 34.51 -16.82 3.27
C GLU A 19 33.45 -17.44 4.20
N PRO A 20 33.31 -18.78 4.25
CA PRO A 20 32.38 -19.40 5.16
C PRO A 20 32.95 -19.25 6.57
N VAL A 21 32.50 -18.24 7.31
CA VAL A 21 32.55 -18.29 8.77
C VAL A 21 31.79 -19.56 9.16
N LYS A 22 32.49 -20.52 9.77
CA LYS A 22 31.88 -21.70 10.39
C LYS A 22 31.05 -21.23 11.59
N SER A 23 29.88 -20.62 11.36
CA SER A 23 28.86 -20.49 12.40
C SER A 23 28.17 -21.85 12.51
N GLN A 24 28.20 -22.46 13.70
CA GLN A 24 27.28 -23.55 14.02
C GLN A 24 25.86 -23.13 13.61
N GLY A 25 25.12 -24.03 12.95
CA GLY A 25 23.76 -23.74 12.53
C GLY A 25 22.94 -23.21 13.72
N PRO A 26 22.11 -22.17 13.50
CA PRO A 26 21.39 -21.49 14.56
C PRO A 26 20.48 -22.47 15.32
N THR A 27 20.49 -22.39 16.66
CA THR A 27 19.66 -23.27 17.52
C THR A 27 18.23 -22.73 17.64
N ASN A 28 17.25 -23.60 17.91
CA ASN A 28 15.84 -23.18 18.15
C ASN A 28 15.71 -22.13 19.26
N ASN A 29 16.58 -22.16 20.27
CA ASN A 29 16.61 -21.18 21.36
C ASN A 29 16.96 -19.76 20.85
N SER A 30 17.80 -19.65 19.83
CA SER A 30 18.15 -18.35 19.22
C SER A 30 16.98 -17.73 18.47
N ILE A 31 16.17 -18.56 17.81
CA ILE A 31 14.96 -18.14 17.06
C ILE A 31 13.89 -17.67 18.04
N ALA A 32 13.56 -18.47 19.06
CA ALA A 32 12.55 -18.13 20.05
C ALA A 32 12.90 -16.83 20.80
N ALA A 33 14.17 -16.64 21.16
CA ALA A 33 14.64 -15.40 21.78
C ALA A 33 14.50 -14.20 20.84
N ALA A 34 14.89 -14.32 19.57
CA ALA A 34 14.75 -13.23 18.59
C ALA A 34 13.28 -12.79 18.40
N VAL A 35 12.36 -13.76 18.31
CA VAL A 35 10.91 -13.49 18.20
C VAL A 35 10.34 -12.88 19.48
N SER A 36 10.71 -13.39 20.65
CA SER A 36 10.24 -12.87 21.94
C SER A 36 10.72 -11.44 22.19
N ASP A 37 12.00 -11.17 21.90
CA ASP A 37 12.58 -9.83 22.05
C ASP A 37 11.91 -8.84 21.08
N ALA A 38 11.73 -9.24 19.82
CA ALA A 38 11.01 -8.46 18.82
C ALA A 38 9.56 -8.19 19.22
N ALA A 39 8.84 -9.18 19.77
CA ALA A 39 7.47 -9.00 20.22
C ALA A 39 7.36 -7.94 21.33
N ARG A 40 8.30 -7.90 22.28
CA ARG A 40 8.34 -6.84 23.31
C ARG A 40 8.64 -5.48 22.70
N GLU A 41 9.62 -5.39 21.82
CA GLU A 41 10.03 -4.14 21.18
C GLU A 41 8.91 -3.55 20.31
N VAL A 42 8.27 -4.38 19.48
CA VAL A 42 7.17 -3.95 18.61
C VAL A 42 5.94 -3.58 19.44
N SER A 43 5.63 -4.32 20.50
CA SER A 43 4.51 -3.98 21.40
C SER A 43 4.72 -2.64 22.11
N ALA A 44 5.97 -2.27 22.41
CA ALA A 44 6.28 -0.95 22.95
C ALA A 44 6.09 0.18 21.93
N ARG A 45 6.25 -0.10 20.63
CA ARG A 45 6.08 0.85 19.52
C ARG A 45 4.64 0.96 19.02
N ARG A 46 3.90 -0.16 18.98
CA ARG A 46 2.53 -0.27 18.45
C ARG A 46 1.55 -0.66 19.54
N SER A 47 1.08 0.32 20.30
CA SER A 47 0.08 0.12 21.36
C SER A 47 -1.20 -0.50 20.79
N GLY A 48 -1.70 -1.60 21.39
CA GLY A 48 -2.88 -2.33 20.89
C GLY A 48 -2.56 -3.42 19.88
N GLY A 49 -1.63 -3.16 18.94
CA GLY A 49 -1.30 -4.00 17.79
C GLY A 49 -1.16 -5.50 18.05
N LEU A 50 -0.53 -5.88 19.16
CA LEU A 50 -0.35 -7.28 19.56
C LEU A 50 -1.69 -8.00 19.75
N VAL A 51 -2.66 -7.35 20.39
CA VAL A 51 -3.98 -7.91 20.67
C VAL A 51 -4.79 -8.04 19.38
N GLN A 52 -4.77 -7.03 18.49
CA GLN A 52 -5.46 -7.17 17.20
C GLN A 52 -4.84 -8.26 16.33
N ALA A 53 -3.51 -8.37 16.30
CA ALA A 53 -2.81 -9.42 15.54
C ALA A 53 -3.23 -10.82 16.01
N GLN A 54 -3.27 -11.07 17.32
CA GLN A 54 -3.70 -12.36 17.88
C GLN A 54 -5.20 -12.66 17.60
N ARG A 55 -6.07 -11.65 17.67
CA ARG A 55 -7.50 -11.80 17.32
C ARG A 55 -7.71 -12.12 15.84
N ALA A 56 -7.05 -11.35 14.96
CA ALA A 56 -7.08 -11.59 13.53
C ALA A 56 -6.52 -12.98 13.19
N ALA A 57 -5.39 -13.36 13.78
CA ALA A 57 -4.75 -14.66 13.60
C ALA A 57 -5.58 -15.83 14.14
N SER A 58 -6.49 -15.61 15.11
CA SER A 58 -7.42 -16.62 15.64
C SER A 58 -8.77 -16.66 14.92
N GLY A 59 -9.06 -15.68 14.05
CA GLY A 59 -10.36 -15.56 13.36
C GLY A 59 -11.49 -15.08 14.28
N GLN A 60 -11.14 -14.47 15.42
CA GLN A 60 -12.12 -13.87 16.33
C GLN A 60 -12.43 -12.44 15.88
N SER A 61 -13.70 -12.15 15.61
CA SER A 61 -14.18 -10.77 15.42
C SER A 61 -14.33 -10.08 16.77
N GLY A 62 -13.58 -9.01 17.02
CA GLY A 62 -13.81 -8.11 18.15
C GLY A 62 -14.98 -7.15 17.86
N PRO A 63 -15.62 -6.57 18.90
CA PRO A 63 -16.59 -5.50 18.68
C PRO A 63 -15.90 -4.32 17.99
N GLN A 64 -16.52 -3.84 16.90
CA GLN A 64 -16.11 -2.63 16.22
C GLN A 64 -16.30 -1.44 17.18
N GLY A 65 -15.21 -0.96 17.76
CA GLY A 65 -15.23 0.29 18.52
C GLY A 65 -15.56 1.42 17.55
N MET A 66 -16.62 2.19 17.82
CA MET A 66 -16.85 3.45 17.12
C MET A 66 -15.62 4.34 17.34
N ALA A 67 -14.86 4.57 16.27
CA ALA A 67 -13.73 5.49 16.30
C ALA A 67 -14.24 6.87 16.75
N ALA A 68 -13.71 7.36 17.87
CA ALA A 68 -13.98 8.70 18.35
C ALA A 68 -13.60 9.72 17.26
N PRO A 69 -14.32 10.86 17.14
CA PRO A 69 -13.90 11.91 16.24
C PRO A 69 -12.49 12.38 16.64
N PRO A 70 -11.55 12.56 15.69
CA PRO A 70 -10.19 12.93 16.04
C PRO A 70 -10.20 14.30 16.70
N ALA A 71 -9.66 14.37 17.92
CA ALA A 71 -9.28 15.63 18.53
C ALA A 71 -8.20 16.28 17.66
N ALA A 72 -8.34 17.57 17.38
CA ALA A 72 -7.34 18.33 16.66
C ALA A 72 -6.00 18.28 17.42
N SER A 73 -4.99 17.69 16.79
CA SER A 73 -3.59 17.84 17.17
C SER A 73 -2.76 18.14 15.91
N PRO A 74 -1.70 18.95 16.05
CA PRO A 74 -1.14 19.71 14.95
C PRO A 74 -0.43 18.79 13.98
N VAL A 75 -0.82 18.84 12.70
CA VAL A 75 0.00 18.95 11.49
C VAL A 75 -1.00 18.90 10.33
N ASP A 76 -1.46 20.05 9.83
CA ASP A 76 -2.30 20.17 8.62
C ASP A 76 -1.42 20.25 7.37
N THR A 77 -0.55 19.26 7.18
CA THR A 77 0.16 19.13 5.91
C THR A 77 -0.75 18.49 4.87
N PRO A 78 -0.57 18.77 3.57
CA PRO A 78 -1.30 18.07 2.51
C PRO A 78 -1.20 16.54 2.64
N VAL A 79 -0.03 16.02 3.04
CA VAL A 79 0.21 14.58 3.23
C VAL A 79 -0.59 14.02 4.41
N SER A 80 -0.61 14.70 5.56
CA SER A 80 -1.40 14.25 6.72
C SER A 80 -2.89 14.38 6.50
N ILE A 81 -3.36 15.42 5.79
CA ILE A 81 -4.76 15.57 5.40
C ILE A 81 -5.17 14.45 4.42
N HIS A 82 -4.36 14.21 3.38
CA HIS A 82 -4.58 13.11 2.45
C HIS A 82 -4.57 11.76 3.18
N ALA A 83 -3.61 11.53 4.07
CA ALA A 83 -3.57 10.31 4.88
C ALA A 83 -4.79 10.15 5.79
N ARG A 84 -5.28 11.21 6.46
CA ARG A 84 -6.55 11.17 7.22
C ARG A 84 -7.75 10.84 6.33
N PHE A 85 -7.72 11.28 5.07
CA PHE A 85 -8.80 11.01 4.13
C PHE A 85 -8.76 9.58 3.59
N PHE A 86 -7.58 9.01 3.33
CA PHE A 86 -7.46 7.73 2.61
C PHE A 86 -6.89 6.56 3.43
N SER A 87 -6.24 6.79 4.57
CA SER A 87 -5.57 5.74 5.36
C SER A 87 -6.49 5.10 6.41
N ARG A 88 -6.44 3.76 6.49
CA ARG A 88 -7.05 2.91 7.55
C ARG A 88 -8.57 3.05 7.73
N ARG A 89 -9.32 3.57 6.75
CA ARG A 89 -10.80 3.62 6.85
C ARG A 89 -11.45 2.25 6.75
N GLU A 90 -10.93 1.41 5.87
CA GLU A 90 -11.45 0.06 5.65
C GLU A 90 -10.65 -0.95 6.46
N ALA A 91 -11.34 -1.64 7.37
CA ALA A 91 -10.77 -2.62 8.31
C ALA A 91 -9.54 -2.10 9.09
N PRO A 92 -9.68 -0.99 9.88
CA PRO A 92 -8.58 -0.40 10.64
C PRO A 92 -7.84 -1.41 11.53
N ASP A 93 -8.59 -2.25 12.27
CA ASP A 93 -8.02 -3.30 13.12
C ASP A 93 -7.21 -4.34 12.32
N PHE A 94 -7.66 -4.66 11.11
CA PHE A 94 -6.95 -5.61 10.25
C PHE A 94 -5.65 -5.00 9.69
N VAL A 95 -5.69 -3.73 9.28
CA VAL A 95 -4.48 -3.01 8.85
C VAL A 95 -3.48 -2.91 10.01
N GLU A 96 -3.95 -2.62 11.22
CA GLU A 96 -3.10 -2.58 12.41
C GLU A 96 -2.49 -3.95 12.71
N ALA A 97 -3.27 -5.03 12.62
CA ALA A 97 -2.80 -6.40 12.79
C ALA A 97 -1.75 -6.80 11.74
N VAL A 98 -1.99 -6.52 10.46
CA VAL A 98 -1.04 -6.77 9.36
C VAL A 98 0.24 -5.95 9.57
N GLY A 99 0.09 -4.70 9.99
CA GLY A 99 1.22 -3.82 10.27
C GLY A 99 2.07 -4.29 11.45
N PHE A 100 1.42 -4.72 12.54
CA PHE A 100 2.09 -5.31 13.70
C PHE A 100 2.86 -6.58 13.31
N ALA A 101 2.22 -7.47 12.54
CA ALA A 101 2.86 -8.69 12.07
C ALA A 101 4.08 -8.38 11.18
N GLY A 102 3.97 -7.40 10.27
CA GLY A 102 5.09 -6.94 9.44
C GLY A 102 6.27 -6.43 10.25
N ASP A 103 6.00 -5.61 11.27
CA ASP A 103 7.01 -5.07 12.18
C ASP A 103 7.67 -6.16 13.01
N LEU A 104 6.88 -7.10 13.55
CA LEU A 104 7.37 -8.26 14.28
C LEU A 104 8.28 -9.13 13.42
N VAL A 105 7.85 -9.50 12.21
CA VAL A 105 8.63 -10.36 11.32
C VAL A 105 9.94 -9.66 10.91
N THR A 106 9.89 -8.39 10.54
CA THR A 106 11.08 -7.63 10.13
C THR A 106 12.06 -7.48 11.29
N THR A 107 11.57 -7.08 12.46
CA THR A 107 12.39 -6.88 13.68
C THR A 107 12.99 -8.20 14.15
N ALA A 108 12.20 -9.29 14.18
CA ALA A 108 12.72 -10.60 14.56
C ALA A 108 13.78 -11.09 13.56
N THR A 109 13.60 -10.83 12.27
CA THR A 109 14.58 -11.18 11.22
C THR A 109 15.88 -10.40 11.42
N ALA A 110 15.80 -9.11 11.76
CA ALA A 110 16.97 -8.28 12.05
C ALA A 110 17.71 -8.74 13.30
N ASN A 111 16.99 -8.93 14.41
CA ASN A 111 17.56 -9.44 15.66
C ASN A 111 18.24 -10.80 15.48
N PHE A 112 17.68 -11.64 14.61
CA PHE A 112 18.28 -12.93 14.28
C PHE A 112 19.55 -12.76 13.43
N ALA A 113 19.51 -11.94 12.38
CA ALA A 113 20.65 -11.68 11.52
C ALA A 113 21.84 -11.10 12.30
N GLU A 114 21.58 -10.14 13.20
CA GLU A 114 22.59 -9.55 14.10
C GLU A 114 23.29 -10.61 14.96
N ARG A 115 22.53 -11.57 15.50
CA ARG A 115 23.07 -12.66 16.35
C ARG A 115 23.85 -13.71 15.56
N ASN A 116 23.64 -13.79 14.25
CA ASN A 116 24.16 -14.87 13.41
C ASN A 116 24.98 -14.36 12.22
N GLY A 117 25.63 -13.19 12.35
CA GLY A 117 26.56 -12.68 11.35
C GLY A 117 25.93 -12.45 9.97
N GLY A 118 24.67 -12.01 9.93
CA GLY A 118 23.91 -11.74 8.71
C GLY A 118 23.18 -12.95 8.12
N ALA A 119 23.27 -14.14 8.73
CA ALA A 119 22.49 -15.28 8.29
C ALA A 119 20.99 -15.04 8.52
N LEU A 120 20.18 -15.30 7.50
CA LEU A 120 18.72 -15.29 7.62
C LEU A 120 18.23 -16.60 8.27
N PRO A 121 17.15 -16.55 9.06
CA PRO A 121 16.65 -17.73 9.77
C PRO A 121 16.12 -18.81 8.83
N ASP A 122 16.16 -20.08 9.27
CA ASP A 122 15.40 -21.14 8.61
C ASP A 122 13.91 -20.78 8.66
N SER A 123 13.36 -20.54 7.47
CA SER A 123 12.00 -20.06 7.33
C SER A 123 10.97 -21.00 7.96
N ALA A 124 11.21 -22.31 8.08
CA ALA A 124 10.20 -23.22 8.61
C ALA A 124 9.98 -23.08 10.12
N GLU A 125 11.04 -23.19 10.94
CA GLU A 125 10.95 -23.01 12.39
C GLU A 125 10.62 -21.56 12.76
N PHE A 126 11.22 -20.61 12.06
CA PHE A 126 10.97 -19.20 12.31
C PHE A 126 9.52 -18.81 11.98
N ARG A 127 8.94 -19.33 10.88
CA ARG A 127 7.51 -19.18 10.59
C ARG A 127 6.65 -19.79 11.69
N ARG A 128 6.99 -20.99 12.23
CA ARG A 128 6.21 -21.62 13.32
C ARG A 128 6.06 -20.70 14.54
N GLN A 129 7.12 -20.00 14.93
CA GLN A 129 7.08 -19.06 16.06
C GLN A 129 6.26 -17.79 15.77
N LEU A 130 6.11 -17.42 14.49
CA LEU A 130 5.37 -16.23 14.05
C LEU A 130 3.91 -16.49 13.68
N VAL A 131 3.55 -17.74 13.37
CA VAL A 131 2.18 -18.14 13.01
C VAL A 131 1.11 -17.60 13.98
N PRO A 132 1.29 -17.59 15.31
CA PRO A 132 0.32 -17.04 16.25
C PRO A 132 0.00 -15.54 16.05
N TYR A 133 0.89 -14.81 15.37
CA TYR A 133 0.75 -13.38 15.08
C TYR A 133 0.40 -13.11 13.62
N CYS A 134 0.16 -14.15 12.81
CA CYS A 134 -0.04 -14.00 11.37
C CYS A 134 -1.52 -13.79 11.02
N PRO A 135 -1.93 -12.57 10.60
CA PRO A 135 -3.34 -12.30 10.32
C PRO A 135 -3.77 -12.79 8.92
N MET A 136 -2.81 -13.02 8.01
CA MET A 136 -3.07 -13.39 6.63
C MET A 136 -3.33 -14.90 6.52
N ARG A 137 -4.59 -15.28 6.30
CA ARG A 137 -5.01 -16.65 6.03
C ARG A 137 -5.37 -16.83 4.56
N SER A 138 -4.92 -17.90 3.93
CA SER A 138 -5.34 -18.23 2.56
C SER A 138 -6.82 -18.61 2.58
N PRO A 139 -7.70 -17.93 1.83
CA PRO A 139 -9.11 -18.30 1.76
C PRO A 139 -9.30 -19.60 0.98
N VAL A 140 -10.44 -20.24 1.21
CA VAL A 140 -10.94 -21.33 0.39
C VAL A 140 -11.71 -20.71 -0.78
N CYS A 141 -11.29 -21.04 -2.01
CA CYS A 141 -11.87 -20.46 -3.22
C CYS A 141 -12.85 -21.42 -3.89
N ASN A 142 -14.01 -20.91 -4.26
CA ASN A 142 -14.95 -21.64 -5.10
C ASN A 142 -14.72 -21.26 -6.58
N PRO A 143 -14.28 -22.21 -7.44
CA PRO A 143 -14.02 -21.93 -8.85
C PRO A 143 -15.28 -21.54 -9.65
N ASN A 144 -16.47 -21.78 -9.09
CA ASN A 144 -17.75 -21.46 -9.72
C ASN A 144 -18.33 -20.10 -9.27
N ASP A 145 -17.60 -19.32 -8.47
CA ASP A 145 -18.06 -17.99 -8.08
C ASP A 145 -18.13 -17.07 -9.29
N LEU A 146 -19.30 -16.45 -9.48
CA LEU A 146 -19.58 -15.59 -10.64
C LEU A 146 -19.06 -14.16 -10.47
N TYR A 147 -18.65 -13.78 -9.25
CA TYR A 147 -18.32 -12.42 -8.87
C TYR A 147 -16.98 -12.34 -8.14
N ARG A 148 -16.32 -11.20 -8.31
CA ARG A 148 -15.08 -10.88 -7.59
C ARG A 148 -15.36 -10.75 -6.08
N THR A 149 -14.46 -11.26 -5.26
CA THR A 149 -14.52 -11.02 -3.81
C THR A 149 -14.21 -9.55 -3.49
N ALA A 150 -14.64 -9.08 -2.32
CA ALA A 150 -14.50 -7.68 -1.97
C ALA A 150 -13.05 -7.20 -1.86
N ASN A 151 -12.16 -8.08 -1.38
CA ASN A 151 -10.74 -7.78 -1.21
C ASN A 151 -9.87 -8.27 -2.37
N GLY A 152 -10.45 -8.74 -3.48
CA GLY A 152 -9.71 -9.27 -4.63
C GLY A 152 -9.13 -10.67 -4.46
N SER A 153 -9.29 -11.31 -3.29
CA SER A 153 -8.87 -12.70 -3.09
C SER A 153 -9.64 -13.69 -3.99
N CYS A 154 -9.07 -14.88 -4.17
CA CYS A 154 -9.60 -15.93 -5.04
C CYS A 154 -9.69 -15.58 -6.54
N ASN A 155 -9.13 -14.43 -6.97
CA ASN A 155 -8.96 -14.13 -8.38
C ASN A 155 -8.01 -15.15 -9.06
N ASN A 156 -6.95 -15.54 -8.36
CA ASN A 156 -6.08 -16.65 -8.74
C ASN A 156 -6.34 -17.87 -7.85
N LEU A 157 -6.87 -18.96 -8.42
CA LEU A 157 -7.24 -20.16 -7.64
C LEU A 157 -6.04 -20.93 -7.08
N ARG A 158 -4.83 -20.76 -7.65
CA ARG A 158 -3.60 -21.41 -7.16
C ARG A 158 -2.93 -20.59 -6.06
N ASN A 159 -3.02 -19.26 -6.17
CA ASN A 159 -2.47 -18.32 -5.20
C ASN A 159 -3.56 -17.34 -4.76
N PRO A 160 -4.46 -17.75 -3.84
CA PRO A 160 -5.68 -17.00 -3.52
C PRO A 160 -5.50 -15.56 -3.04
N LEU A 161 -4.32 -15.20 -2.53
CA LEU A 161 -4.04 -13.86 -2.01
C LEU A 161 -3.30 -12.96 -3.02
N TRP A 162 -2.96 -13.47 -4.21
CA TRP A 162 -2.32 -12.66 -5.24
C TRP A 162 -3.23 -11.52 -5.69
N GLY A 163 -2.81 -10.28 -5.39
CA GLY A 163 -3.52 -9.06 -5.77
C GLY A 163 -4.64 -8.70 -4.80
N ALA A 164 -4.77 -9.45 -3.70
CA ALA A 164 -5.73 -9.11 -2.66
C ALA A 164 -5.30 -7.84 -1.92
N SER A 165 -6.27 -7.04 -1.49
CA SER A 165 -6.01 -5.90 -0.62
C SER A 165 -5.43 -6.33 0.72
N PHE A 166 -4.77 -5.39 1.39
CA PHE A 166 -4.06 -5.55 2.66
C PHE A 166 -2.90 -6.56 2.60
N THR A 167 -2.47 -6.94 1.39
CA THR A 167 -1.20 -7.64 1.15
C THR A 167 -0.07 -6.64 0.92
N THR A 168 1.15 -7.13 0.91
CA THR A 168 2.35 -6.34 0.61
C THR A 168 2.51 -6.10 -0.88
N GLN A 169 3.08 -4.94 -1.22
CA GLN A 169 3.48 -4.61 -2.59
C GLN A 169 4.59 -5.53 -3.07
N ALA A 170 4.52 -6.00 -4.32
CA ALA A 170 5.57 -6.84 -4.89
C ALA A 170 6.85 -6.05 -5.15
N ARG A 171 7.95 -6.78 -5.23
CA ARG A 171 9.26 -6.29 -5.62
C ARG A 171 9.77 -7.03 -6.85
N PHE A 172 10.12 -6.29 -7.91
CA PHE A 172 10.89 -6.86 -9.03
C PHE A 172 12.40 -6.85 -8.79
N LEU A 173 12.87 -5.98 -7.89
CA LEU A 173 14.26 -5.88 -7.49
C LEU A 173 14.37 -5.99 -5.97
N PRO A 174 15.47 -6.55 -5.44
CA PRO A 174 15.74 -6.49 -4.01
C PRO A 174 15.65 -5.04 -3.47
N PRO A 175 15.19 -4.84 -2.23
CA PRO A 175 15.14 -3.51 -1.64
C PRO A 175 16.54 -2.91 -1.45
N ALA A 176 16.59 -1.60 -1.20
CA ALA A 176 17.83 -0.88 -0.92
C ALA A 176 17.62 0.08 0.26
N TYR A 177 17.72 -0.46 1.47
CA TYR A 177 17.66 0.21 2.75
C TYR A 177 19.06 0.58 3.27
N GLY A 178 19.10 1.34 4.37
CA GLY A 178 20.33 1.91 4.92
C GLY A 178 20.94 1.11 6.08
N ASP A 179 20.25 0.08 6.56
CA ASP A 179 20.73 -0.83 7.60
C ASP A 179 21.67 -1.90 7.03
N GLU A 180 22.55 -2.43 7.89
CA GLU A 180 23.62 -3.38 7.53
C GLU A 180 23.10 -4.60 6.77
N PHE A 181 21.93 -5.12 7.17
CA PHE A 181 21.32 -6.31 6.58
C PHE A 181 20.27 -6.00 5.51
N ASN A 182 20.08 -4.72 5.15
CA ASN A 182 19.10 -4.30 4.14
C ASN A 182 17.66 -4.78 4.45
N LEU A 183 17.28 -4.83 5.73
CA LEU A 183 15.99 -5.30 6.22
C LEU A 183 14.97 -4.17 6.40
N GLY A 184 15.41 -2.91 6.35
CA GLY A 184 14.52 -1.76 6.34
C GLY A 184 14.23 -1.16 7.71
N SER A 185 15.06 -1.46 8.71
CA SER A 185 15.06 -0.74 9.98
C SER A 185 15.43 0.74 9.76
N ILE A 186 16.42 1.00 8.90
CA ILE A 186 16.95 2.34 8.62
C ILE A 186 16.66 2.72 7.15
N PRO A 187 16.02 3.88 6.87
CA PRO A 187 15.90 4.40 5.51
C PRO A 187 17.27 4.68 4.89
N ARG A 188 17.41 4.46 3.59
CA ARG A 188 18.66 4.74 2.87
C ARG A 188 18.93 6.25 2.81
N ARG A 189 20.09 6.67 3.32
CA ARG A 189 20.57 8.07 3.30
C ARG A 189 21.88 8.27 2.55
N LYS A 190 22.52 7.19 2.12
CA LYS A 190 23.82 7.22 1.44
C LYS A 190 23.71 6.59 0.05
N SER A 191 24.51 7.13 -0.87
CA SER A 191 24.73 6.57 -2.20
C SER A 191 25.58 5.28 -2.11
N ILE A 192 25.75 4.59 -3.24
CA ILE A 192 26.61 3.40 -3.33
C ILE A 192 28.09 3.70 -3.05
N THR A 193 28.51 4.97 -3.15
CA THR A 193 29.87 5.42 -2.82
C THR A 193 30.00 5.90 -1.38
N GLY A 194 28.95 5.78 -0.56
CA GLY A 194 28.95 6.18 0.86
C GLY A 194 28.67 7.66 1.11
N ILE A 195 28.59 8.48 0.06
CA ILE A 195 28.29 9.93 0.16
C ILE A 195 26.80 10.12 0.50
N PRO A 196 26.44 11.08 1.39
CA PRO A 196 25.04 11.42 1.65
C PRO A 196 24.24 11.73 0.39
N LEU A 197 23.00 11.23 0.33
CA LEU A 197 22.06 11.59 -0.72
C LEU A 197 21.56 13.04 -0.51
N PRO A 198 21.31 13.80 -1.59
CA PRO A 198 20.76 15.16 -1.47
C PRO A 198 19.36 15.13 -0.85
N SER A 199 18.97 16.23 -0.20
CA SER A 199 17.61 16.36 0.35
C SER A 199 16.59 16.27 -0.80
N PRO A 200 15.44 15.60 -0.60
CA PRO A 200 14.34 15.63 -1.56
C PRO A 200 13.92 17.07 -1.92
N ARG A 201 14.03 18.01 -0.97
CA ARG A 201 13.70 19.42 -1.23
C ARG A 201 14.72 20.11 -2.12
N ASP A 202 16.01 19.80 -1.97
CA ASP A 202 17.05 20.32 -2.85
C ASP A 202 16.83 19.86 -4.30
N ILE A 203 16.46 18.58 -4.48
CA ILE A 203 16.09 18.03 -5.79
C ILE A 203 14.84 18.72 -6.33
N SER A 204 13.81 18.91 -5.50
CA SER A 204 12.58 19.62 -5.85
C SER A 204 12.87 21.04 -6.36
N ASN A 205 13.68 21.81 -5.62
CA ASN A 205 14.04 23.18 -5.99
C ASN A 205 14.90 23.25 -7.25
N ALA A 206 15.81 22.29 -7.43
CA ALA A 206 16.73 22.28 -8.56
C ALA A 206 16.10 21.79 -9.88
N LEU A 207 15.17 20.83 -9.82
CA LEU A 207 14.65 20.14 -11.01
C LEU A 207 13.18 20.44 -11.33
N PHE A 208 12.37 20.76 -10.33
CA PHE A 208 10.91 20.84 -10.46
C PHE A 208 10.35 22.26 -10.23
N ASN A 209 11.21 23.25 -9.98
CA ASN A 209 10.79 24.64 -9.87
C ASN A 209 10.50 25.23 -11.26
N THR A 210 9.23 25.25 -11.65
CA THR A 210 8.76 25.78 -12.95
C THR A 210 8.38 27.25 -12.91
N GLY A 211 8.64 27.95 -11.80
CA GLY A 211 8.24 29.34 -11.61
C GLY A 211 6.70 29.52 -11.57
N THR A 212 6.21 30.68 -11.97
CA THR A 212 4.79 31.06 -11.85
C THR A 212 3.92 30.67 -13.05
N SER A 213 4.48 29.96 -14.04
CA SER A 213 3.76 29.64 -15.28
C SER A 213 4.14 28.25 -15.77
N PRO A 214 3.63 27.19 -15.11
CA PRO A 214 3.87 25.83 -15.57
C PRO A 214 3.36 25.65 -17.01
N PRO A 215 4.09 24.92 -17.86
CA PRO A 215 3.70 24.71 -19.24
C PRO A 215 2.41 23.88 -19.32
N ARG A 216 1.38 24.42 -20.00
CA ARG A 216 0.13 23.71 -20.24
C ARG A 216 0.22 22.83 -21.48
N SER A 217 -0.34 21.62 -21.39
CA SER A 217 -0.45 20.74 -22.55
C SER A 217 -1.40 21.33 -23.59
N LYS A 218 -0.96 21.40 -24.85
CA LYS A 218 -1.83 21.75 -25.99
C LYS A 218 -2.60 20.55 -26.54
N ARG A 219 -2.27 19.34 -26.08
CA ARG A 219 -2.78 18.08 -26.63
C ARG A 219 -3.77 17.40 -25.69
N PHE A 220 -3.64 17.61 -24.39
CA PHE A 220 -4.40 16.90 -23.37
C PHE A 220 -5.13 17.90 -22.48
N ASN A 221 -6.38 17.57 -22.14
CA ASN A 221 -7.15 18.31 -21.15
C ASN A 221 -6.93 17.71 -19.76
N ILE A 222 -7.45 18.39 -18.74
CA ILE A 222 -7.27 18.03 -17.33
C ILE A 222 -7.96 16.71 -16.94
N ALA A 223 -8.90 16.21 -17.77
CA ALA A 223 -9.56 14.93 -17.52
C ALA A 223 -8.57 13.76 -17.60
N LEU A 224 -7.53 13.86 -18.43
CA LEU A 224 -6.46 12.86 -18.48
C LEU A 224 -5.81 12.70 -17.09
N THR A 225 -5.44 13.80 -16.44
CA THR A 225 -4.81 13.79 -15.11
C THR A 225 -5.72 13.20 -14.04
N HIS A 226 -6.98 13.63 -14.02
CA HIS A 226 -7.93 13.16 -13.00
C HIS A 226 -8.34 11.70 -13.21
N PHE A 227 -8.45 11.24 -14.46
CA PHE A 227 -8.71 9.84 -14.74
C PHE A 227 -7.52 8.96 -14.35
N GLY A 228 -6.29 9.43 -14.58
CA GLY A 228 -5.08 8.79 -14.07
C GLY A 228 -5.11 8.58 -12.56
N GLN A 229 -5.38 9.65 -11.80
CA GLN A 229 -5.48 9.56 -10.34
C GLN A 229 -6.60 8.60 -9.90
N PHE A 230 -7.73 8.61 -10.61
CA PHE A 230 -8.82 7.67 -10.34
C PHE A 230 -8.39 6.22 -10.56
N ILE A 231 -7.54 5.95 -11.56
CA ILE A 231 -6.94 4.63 -11.80
C ILE A 231 -5.93 4.26 -10.70
N ASP A 232 -5.00 5.15 -10.36
CA ASP A 232 -4.03 4.93 -9.27
C ASP A 232 -4.73 4.54 -7.97
N HIS A 233 -5.74 5.33 -7.59
CA HIS A 233 -6.51 5.10 -6.38
C HIS A 233 -7.36 3.83 -6.40
N ASP A 234 -7.57 3.20 -7.56
CA ASP A 234 -8.27 1.91 -7.68
C ASP A 234 -7.38 0.74 -7.32
N PHE A 235 -6.08 0.80 -7.68
CA PHE A 235 -5.22 -0.36 -7.56
C PHE A 235 -4.15 -0.24 -6.47
N VAL A 236 -3.87 0.97 -5.95
CA VAL A 236 -2.88 1.16 -4.90
C VAL A 236 -3.30 2.22 -3.87
N SER A 237 -3.05 1.89 -2.60
CA SER A 237 -3.08 2.87 -1.52
C SER A 237 -2.09 2.42 -0.45
N THR A 238 -1.09 3.24 -0.17
CA THR A 238 -0.06 2.94 0.82
C THR A 238 -0.28 3.80 2.07
N PRO A 239 -0.77 3.23 3.18
CA PRO A 239 -0.98 3.99 4.41
C PRO A 239 0.35 4.46 5.00
N ILE A 240 0.31 5.47 5.86
CA ILE A 240 1.45 5.89 6.70
C ILE A 240 1.35 5.31 8.11
N LEU A 241 2.48 5.23 8.81
CA LEU A 241 2.52 4.84 10.23
C LEU A 241 1.78 5.85 11.11
N ARG A 242 1.19 5.34 12.20
CA ARG A 242 0.41 6.11 13.19
C ARG A 242 0.63 5.54 14.60
N ASP A 243 0.50 6.39 15.61
CA ASP A 243 0.49 5.98 17.02
C ASP A 243 -0.96 5.71 17.44
N ALA A 244 -1.39 4.45 17.38
CA ALA A 244 -2.81 4.10 17.42
C ALA A 244 -3.60 4.94 16.38
N ASP A 245 -4.51 5.79 16.84
CA ASP A 245 -5.29 6.71 15.98
C ASP A 245 -4.67 8.10 15.83
N GLN A 246 -3.50 8.37 16.42
CA GLN A 246 -2.85 9.68 16.37
C GLN A 246 -1.83 9.77 15.23
N ASP A 247 -1.77 10.94 14.60
CA ASP A 247 -0.76 11.24 13.58
C ASP A 247 0.60 11.45 14.25
N ILE A 248 1.67 11.04 13.56
CA ILE A 248 3.05 11.21 14.01
C ILE A 248 3.60 12.52 13.48
N ASP A 249 4.03 13.43 14.37
CA ASP A 249 4.84 14.58 13.99
C ASP A 249 6.33 14.22 14.03
N CYS A 250 6.99 14.37 12.88
CA CYS A 250 8.40 14.07 12.71
C CYS A 250 9.32 15.29 12.87
N CYS A 251 8.76 16.44 13.23
CA CYS A 251 9.50 17.67 13.51
C CYS A 251 9.00 18.30 14.82
N ASN A 252 9.87 18.45 15.81
CA ASN A 252 9.60 19.31 16.95
C ASN A 252 10.08 20.73 16.60
N GLY A 253 9.17 21.54 16.05
CA GLY A 253 9.52 22.81 15.44
C GLY A 253 10.48 22.62 14.26
N ASN A 254 11.72 23.07 14.42
CA ASN A 254 12.79 22.95 13.42
C ASN A 254 13.71 21.75 13.64
N THR A 255 13.46 20.96 14.68
CA THR A 255 14.31 19.83 15.08
C THR A 255 13.68 18.51 14.64
N PRO A 256 14.37 17.69 13.82
CA PRO A 256 13.91 16.35 13.48
C PRO A 256 13.69 15.47 14.72
N VAL A 257 12.54 14.80 14.79
CA VAL A 257 12.26 13.77 15.81
C VAL A 257 12.93 12.46 15.39
N ILE A 258 13.76 11.90 16.27
CA ILE A 258 14.47 10.64 16.01
C ILE A 258 13.59 9.48 16.49
N ARG A 259 12.84 8.90 15.56
CA ARG A 259 12.04 7.69 15.80
C ARG A 259 11.99 6.81 14.54
N PRO A 260 11.83 5.49 14.66
CA PRO A 260 11.85 4.57 13.52
C PRO A 260 10.81 4.88 12.43
N GLU A 261 9.69 5.50 12.81
CA GLU A 261 8.58 5.87 11.93
C GLU A 261 8.89 7.14 11.12
N CYS A 262 9.85 7.95 11.56
CA CYS A 262 10.15 9.25 10.97
C CYS A 262 11.29 9.21 9.97
N PHE A 263 11.11 9.95 8.87
CA PHE A 263 12.15 10.20 7.90
C PHE A 263 12.08 11.64 7.37
N SER A 264 12.01 12.59 8.31
CA SER A 264 12.06 14.02 8.02
C SER A 264 13.34 14.41 7.28
N PHE A 265 13.24 15.50 6.51
CA PHE A 265 14.34 16.04 5.72
C PHE A 265 14.43 17.55 5.89
N SER A 266 15.62 18.10 5.64
CA SER A 266 15.90 19.52 5.80
C SER A 266 15.48 20.32 4.58
N THR A 267 15.09 21.57 4.81
CA THR A 267 14.95 22.59 3.76
C THR A 267 16.25 23.40 3.66
N PRO A 268 16.63 23.87 2.46
CA PRO A 268 17.73 24.80 2.32
C PRO A 268 17.39 26.18 2.92
N PRO A 269 18.39 26.96 3.38
CA PRO A 269 18.18 28.31 3.91
C PRO A 269 17.44 29.21 2.92
N GLY A 270 16.42 29.93 3.39
CA GLY A 270 15.63 30.86 2.57
C GLY A 270 14.51 30.22 1.74
N ASP A 271 14.30 28.91 1.85
CA ASP A 271 13.20 28.20 1.17
C ASP A 271 11.86 28.37 1.89
N PHE A 272 11.82 28.05 3.20
CA PHE A 272 10.67 28.25 4.07
C PHE A 272 11.12 28.76 5.44
N ASP A 273 10.19 29.32 6.23
CA ASP A 273 10.40 29.70 7.64
C ASP A 273 10.61 28.49 8.59
N LYS A 274 10.77 27.28 8.04
CA LYS A 274 11.07 26.04 8.77
C LYS A 274 12.23 25.30 8.13
N THR A 275 13.10 24.72 8.94
CA THR A 275 14.27 23.92 8.50
C THR A 275 14.03 22.40 8.54
N CYS A 276 12.87 21.96 9.05
CA CYS A 276 12.48 20.55 9.12
C CYS A 276 11.15 20.35 8.38
N MET A 277 11.14 19.45 7.40
CA MET A 277 9.92 18.97 6.76
C MET A 277 9.53 17.61 7.35
N PRO A 278 8.33 17.50 7.97
CA PRO A 278 7.89 16.24 8.55
C PRO A 278 7.57 15.24 7.45
N PHE A 279 8.07 14.02 7.61
CA PHE A 279 7.76 12.92 6.71
C PHE A 279 7.68 11.62 7.52
N VAL A 280 6.49 11.04 7.57
CA VAL A 280 6.22 9.76 8.22
C VAL A 280 6.38 8.66 7.18
N ARG A 281 7.09 7.60 7.54
CA ARG A 281 7.30 6.45 6.66
C ARG A 281 5.97 5.71 6.45
N SER A 282 5.80 5.17 5.25
CA SER A 282 4.70 4.27 4.90
C SER A 282 4.58 3.11 5.89
N ASP A 283 3.36 2.75 6.26
CA ASP A 283 3.09 1.50 6.97
C ASP A 283 3.50 0.30 6.10
N PHE A 284 3.74 -0.81 6.76
CA PHE A 284 4.36 -1.97 6.18
C PHE A 284 3.83 -3.23 6.82
N GLY A 285 3.70 -4.28 6.02
CA GLY A 285 3.01 -5.49 6.40
C GLY A 285 3.91 -6.69 6.26
N VAL A 286 3.25 -7.84 6.15
CA VAL A 286 3.91 -9.13 6.02
C VAL A 286 3.36 -9.87 4.81
N GLU A 287 4.25 -10.59 4.12
CA GLU A 287 3.86 -11.50 3.05
C GLU A 287 2.96 -12.63 3.61
N PRO A 288 2.05 -13.20 2.79
CA PRO A 288 1.28 -14.38 3.16
C PRO A 288 2.16 -15.49 3.75
N GLY A 289 1.77 -16.02 4.91
CA GLY A 289 2.53 -17.05 5.63
C GLY A 289 3.63 -16.51 6.55
N CYS A 290 3.68 -15.20 6.78
CA CYS A 290 4.59 -14.53 7.70
C CYS A 290 6.06 -14.88 7.45
N ILE A 291 6.44 -14.75 6.16
CA ILE A 291 7.75 -15.12 5.66
C ILE A 291 8.80 -14.10 6.15
N PRO A 292 9.92 -14.56 6.76
CA PRO A 292 11.02 -13.68 7.15
C PRO A 292 11.59 -12.92 5.97
N GLY A 293 11.90 -11.65 6.18
CA GLY A 293 12.39 -10.81 5.10
C GLY A 293 12.42 -9.33 5.44
N PRO A 294 12.79 -8.50 4.46
CA PRO A 294 12.85 -7.07 4.62
C PRO A 294 11.45 -6.45 4.69
N ARG A 295 11.39 -5.23 5.19
CA ARG A 295 10.21 -4.38 5.23
C ARG A 295 9.55 -4.24 3.86
N ASN A 296 8.25 -4.58 3.76
CA ASN A 296 7.42 -4.42 2.56
C ASN A 296 6.15 -3.62 2.87
N GLN A 297 5.88 -2.59 2.07
CA GLN A 297 4.76 -1.68 2.27
C GLN A 297 3.41 -2.35 1.98
N ILE A 298 2.39 -2.00 2.76
CA ILE A 298 1.03 -2.53 2.58
C ILE A 298 0.39 -1.85 1.36
N ASN A 299 -0.39 -2.60 0.59
CA ASN A 299 -1.38 -2.05 -0.32
C ASN A 299 -2.78 -2.23 0.28
N GLN A 300 -3.50 -1.14 0.56
CA GLN A 300 -4.88 -1.19 1.06
C GLN A 300 -5.92 -1.41 -0.05
N ARG A 301 -5.52 -1.36 -1.32
CA ARG A 301 -6.37 -1.61 -2.48
C ARG A 301 -6.19 -3.01 -3.02
N THR A 302 -7.21 -3.52 -3.70
CA THR A 302 -7.00 -4.68 -4.59
C THR A 302 -6.00 -4.25 -5.66
N SER A 303 -5.21 -5.17 -6.22
CA SER A 303 -4.31 -4.84 -7.33
C SER A 303 -4.98 -4.91 -8.70
N PHE A 304 -6.30 -5.08 -8.72
CA PHE A 304 -7.09 -5.20 -9.94
C PHE A 304 -7.74 -3.86 -10.27
N LEU A 305 -8.00 -3.64 -11.56
CA LEU A 305 -8.85 -2.54 -12.02
C LEU A 305 -10.31 -2.98 -11.84
N ASP A 306 -10.83 -2.94 -10.62
CA ASP A 306 -12.14 -3.48 -10.24
C ASP A 306 -13.05 -2.48 -9.54
N LEU A 307 -12.76 -1.19 -9.68
CA LEU A 307 -13.49 -0.08 -9.09
C LEU A 307 -13.57 -0.18 -7.56
N SER A 308 -12.60 -0.81 -6.91
CA SER A 308 -12.42 -0.79 -5.47
C SER A 308 -12.31 0.63 -4.90
N VAL A 309 -11.88 1.63 -5.68
CA VAL A 309 -11.95 3.05 -5.30
C VAL A 309 -13.39 3.52 -5.01
N ALA A 310 -14.39 2.95 -5.69
CA ALA A 310 -15.80 3.30 -5.53
C ALA A 310 -16.57 2.30 -4.66
N TYR A 311 -16.21 1.01 -4.74
CA TYR A 311 -16.94 -0.06 -4.06
C TYR A 311 -16.30 -0.46 -2.73
N GLY A 312 -15.06 -0.09 -2.45
CA GLY A 312 -14.32 -0.52 -1.27
C GLY A 312 -13.75 -1.94 -1.37
N ASN A 313 -12.81 -2.24 -0.47
CA ASN A 313 -11.95 -3.43 -0.48
C ASN A 313 -12.28 -4.45 0.60
N THR A 314 -13.34 -4.22 1.38
CA THR A 314 -13.81 -5.16 2.42
C THR A 314 -15.28 -5.44 2.21
N LEU A 315 -15.73 -6.63 2.64
CA LEU A 315 -17.14 -7.00 2.51
C LEU A 315 -18.03 -6.07 3.34
N ASP A 316 -17.58 -5.71 4.54
CA ASP A 316 -18.35 -4.82 5.41
C ASP A 316 -18.33 -3.38 4.88
N GLY A 317 -17.18 -2.88 4.40
CA GLY A 317 -17.13 -1.58 3.71
C GLY A 317 -18.04 -1.54 2.47
N GLN A 318 -18.12 -2.63 1.70
CA GLN A 318 -19.07 -2.74 0.60
C GLN A 318 -20.52 -2.65 1.05
N LYS A 319 -20.88 -3.26 2.19
CA LYS A 319 -22.24 -3.17 2.76
C LYS A 319 -22.54 -1.76 3.28
N ASP A 320 -21.58 -1.13 3.95
CA ASP A 320 -21.73 0.21 4.51
C ASP A 320 -21.95 1.28 3.43
N LEU A 321 -21.46 1.04 2.22
CA LEU A 321 -21.66 1.91 1.06
C LEU A 321 -22.99 1.68 0.33
N ARG A 322 -23.83 0.73 0.77
CA ARG A 322 -25.04 0.31 0.06
C ARG A 322 -26.32 0.69 0.76
N GLU A 323 -27.32 1.04 -0.04
CA GLU A 323 -28.70 1.12 0.43
C GLU A 323 -29.24 -0.30 0.62
N ASN A 324 -29.79 -0.56 1.81
CA ASN A 324 -30.17 -1.92 2.19
C ASN A 324 -31.32 -2.46 1.32
N GLY A 325 -31.09 -3.62 0.70
CA GLY A 325 -32.11 -4.35 -0.06
C GLY A 325 -32.43 -3.82 -1.46
N THR A 326 -31.89 -2.68 -1.89
CA THR A 326 -32.21 -2.09 -3.21
C THR A 326 -31.18 -2.42 -4.29
N GLY A 327 -29.95 -2.75 -3.88
CA GLY A 327 -28.81 -2.94 -4.77
C GLY A 327 -28.12 -1.65 -5.22
N ARG A 328 -28.57 -0.50 -4.71
CA ARG A 328 -27.96 0.81 -4.96
C ARG A 328 -26.83 1.09 -3.96
N LEU A 329 -25.93 1.97 -4.36
CA LEU A 329 -25.03 2.63 -3.41
C LEU A 329 -25.81 3.72 -2.65
N LEU A 330 -25.33 4.06 -1.45
CA LEU A 330 -25.84 5.21 -0.71
C LEU A 330 -25.58 6.51 -1.47
N GLU A 331 -26.54 7.42 -1.42
CA GLU A 331 -26.48 8.75 -2.04
C GLU A 331 -26.76 9.81 -0.98
N GLY A 332 -26.02 10.92 -1.03
CA GLY A 332 -26.28 12.13 -0.25
C GLY A 332 -27.33 13.03 -0.88
N LEU A 333 -27.55 14.21 -0.28
CA LEU A 333 -28.44 15.25 -0.82
C LEU A 333 -28.07 15.59 -2.27
N ASN A 334 -29.05 15.68 -3.16
CA ASN A 334 -28.84 15.95 -4.60
C ASN A 334 -28.03 14.87 -5.35
N ARG A 335 -28.03 13.61 -4.90
CA ARG A 335 -27.30 12.49 -5.53
C ARG A 335 -25.77 12.66 -5.55
N ILE A 336 -25.22 13.45 -4.62
CA ILE A 336 -23.78 13.52 -4.38
C ILE A 336 -23.33 12.33 -3.52
N LEU A 337 -22.03 12.12 -3.37
CA LEU A 337 -21.51 11.13 -2.43
C LEU A 337 -22.04 11.42 -1.01
N PRO A 338 -22.46 10.40 -0.25
CA PRO A 338 -23.00 10.63 1.09
C PRO A 338 -21.97 11.34 1.97
N GLU A 339 -22.36 12.44 2.60
CA GLU A 339 -21.59 12.99 3.71
C GLU A 339 -21.57 11.95 4.84
N ARG A 340 -20.42 11.83 5.51
CA ARG A 340 -20.15 10.83 6.57
C ARG A 340 -21.38 10.72 7.51
N PRO A 341 -21.92 9.52 7.78
CA PRO A 341 -23.16 9.44 8.54
C PRO A 341 -22.89 9.60 10.05
N PRO A 342 -23.64 10.44 10.78
CA PRO A 342 -24.13 10.08 12.09
C PRO A 342 -25.48 9.37 11.93
N GLY A 343 -25.55 8.10 12.35
CA GLY A 343 -26.82 7.43 12.64
C GLY A 343 -27.63 6.99 11.42
N THR A 344 -27.78 5.67 11.28
CA THR A 344 -28.72 5.00 10.39
C THR A 344 -30.16 5.41 10.68
N GLU A 345 -30.90 5.92 9.69
CA GLU A 345 -32.36 5.89 9.72
C GLU A 345 -32.93 5.56 8.34
N CYS A 346 -33.61 4.42 8.25
CA CYS A 346 -34.53 4.13 7.16
C CYS A 346 -35.74 5.05 7.29
N LEU A 347 -36.03 5.86 6.27
CA LEU A 347 -37.23 6.69 6.23
C LEU A 347 -38.40 5.92 5.62
N ASN A 348 -39.14 5.26 6.52
CA ASN A 348 -40.52 4.78 6.40
C ASN A 348 -40.85 3.56 5.52
N VAL A 349 -41.86 2.85 6.04
CA VAL A 349 -42.27 1.49 5.73
C VAL A 349 -43.59 1.57 4.97
N GLU A 350 -43.60 1.25 3.67
CA GLU A 350 -44.75 0.67 2.97
C GLU A 350 -44.33 0.32 1.53
N THR A 351 -44.10 -0.98 1.32
CA THR A 351 -43.71 -1.64 0.06
C THR A 351 -42.25 -1.49 -0.43
N CYS A 352 -41.36 -2.31 0.15
CA CYS A 352 -40.07 -2.62 -0.49
C CYS A 352 -40.23 -3.87 -1.38
N PHE A 353 -39.95 -3.75 -2.67
CA PHE A 353 -39.82 -4.91 -3.55
C PHE A 353 -38.63 -5.76 -3.10
N LYS A 354 -38.87 -7.01 -2.68
CA LYS A 354 -37.82 -8.02 -2.53
C LYS A 354 -37.39 -8.49 -3.92
N SER A 355 -36.62 -7.67 -4.63
CA SER A 355 -35.56 -8.21 -5.49
C SER A 355 -34.36 -8.49 -4.59
N ASP A 356 -33.57 -9.51 -4.88
CA ASP A 356 -32.31 -9.71 -4.18
C ASP A 356 -31.34 -8.60 -4.60
N GLY A 357 -31.42 -7.42 -3.95
CA GLY A 357 -30.57 -6.27 -4.26
C GLY A 357 -29.06 -6.60 -4.30
N GLU A 358 -28.65 -7.72 -3.72
CA GLU A 358 -27.34 -8.33 -3.88
C GLU A 358 -26.96 -8.67 -5.34
N GLN A 359 -27.85 -9.32 -6.09
CA GLN A 359 -27.61 -9.69 -7.48
C GLN A 359 -27.55 -8.44 -8.36
N LEU A 360 -28.46 -7.49 -8.17
CA LEU A 360 -28.45 -6.21 -8.88
C LEU A 360 -27.15 -5.43 -8.64
N TYR A 361 -26.73 -5.32 -7.37
CA TYR A 361 -25.47 -4.67 -7.01
C TYR A 361 -24.27 -5.35 -7.68
N LYS A 362 -24.21 -6.68 -7.63
CA LYS A 362 -23.09 -7.45 -8.18
C LYS A 362 -23.01 -7.39 -9.70
N GLU A 363 -24.14 -7.48 -10.40
CA GLU A 363 -24.18 -7.34 -11.86
C GLU A 363 -23.87 -5.91 -12.30
N ALA A 364 -24.41 -4.89 -11.61
CA ALA A 364 -24.08 -3.50 -11.90
C ALA A 364 -22.57 -3.23 -11.70
N LYS A 365 -21.99 -3.67 -10.58
CA LYS A 365 -20.55 -3.58 -10.30
C LYS A 365 -19.73 -4.26 -11.40
N LYS A 366 -20.14 -5.45 -11.83
CA LYS A 366 -19.46 -6.22 -12.89
C LYS A 366 -19.48 -5.50 -14.23
N ILE A 367 -20.63 -4.95 -14.63
CA ILE A 367 -20.77 -4.19 -15.88
C ILE A 367 -19.93 -2.91 -15.83
N LEU A 368 -20.03 -2.14 -14.75
CA LEU A 368 -19.26 -0.89 -14.59
C LEU A 368 -17.75 -1.15 -14.56
N THR A 369 -17.32 -2.24 -13.92
CA THR A 369 -15.92 -2.69 -13.97
C THR A 369 -15.48 -2.98 -15.41
N GLY A 370 -16.33 -3.64 -16.20
CA GLY A 370 -16.04 -3.92 -17.61
C GLY A 370 -15.92 -2.65 -18.45
N ILE A 371 -16.82 -1.68 -18.26
CA ILE A 371 -16.76 -0.37 -18.93
C ILE A 371 -15.48 0.36 -18.54
N TYR A 372 -15.16 0.40 -17.25
CA TYR A 372 -13.96 1.03 -16.71
C TYR A 372 -12.68 0.43 -17.29
N GLN A 373 -12.56 -0.91 -17.27
CA GLN A 373 -11.43 -1.60 -17.89
C GLN A 373 -11.35 -1.32 -19.39
N HIS A 374 -12.48 -1.30 -20.10
CA HIS A 374 -12.49 -0.99 -21.53
C HIS A 374 -11.88 0.39 -21.80
N ILE A 375 -12.39 1.45 -21.14
CA ILE A 375 -11.89 2.83 -21.29
C ILE A 375 -10.38 2.89 -21.01
N ILE A 376 -9.90 2.22 -19.97
CA ILE A 376 -8.47 2.21 -19.64
C ILE A 376 -7.63 1.63 -20.78
N TYR A 377 -7.98 0.44 -21.27
CA TYR A 377 -7.15 -0.28 -22.23
C TYR A 377 -7.32 0.22 -23.68
N THR A 378 -8.45 0.84 -24.03
CA THR A 378 -8.71 1.29 -25.40
C THR A 378 -8.55 2.80 -25.60
N GLU A 379 -8.69 3.61 -24.55
CA GLU A 379 -8.62 5.08 -24.66
C GLU A 379 -7.47 5.69 -23.85
N TYR A 380 -7.31 5.31 -22.57
CA TYR A 380 -6.31 5.93 -21.70
C TYR A 380 -4.88 5.45 -21.97
N LEU A 381 -4.63 4.14 -21.87
CA LEU A 381 -3.28 3.58 -22.02
C LEU A 381 -2.65 3.83 -23.40
N PRO A 382 -3.38 3.75 -24.54
CA PRO A 382 -2.81 4.12 -25.83
C PRO A 382 -2.33 5.57 -25.91
N VAL A 383 -3.01 6.49 -25.21
CA VAL A 383 -2.60 7.91 -25.15
C VAL A 383 -1.32 8.09 -24.34
N ILE A 384 -1.18 7.36 -23.23
CA ILE A 384 -0.02 7.45 -22.34
C ILE A 384 1.21 6.72 -22.88
N LEU A 385 1.02 5.48 -23.36
CA LEU A 385 2.12 4.57 -23.75
C LEU A 385 2.43 4.62 -25.25
N GLY A 386 1.50 5.10 -26.07
CA GLY A 386 1.57 5.01 -27.53
C GLY A 386 1.45 3.57 -28.04
N ASP A 387 1.34 3.42 -29.37
CA ASP A 387 1.16 2.11 -30.00
C ASP A 387 2.30 1.13 -29.69
N GLN A 388 3.55 1.61 -29.74
CA GLN A 388 4.72 0.78 -29.44
C GLN A 388 4.70 0.25 -28.00
N GLY A 389 4.29 1.08 -27.03
CA GLY A 389 4.17 0.65 -25.64
C GLY A 389 3.05 -0.37 -25.45
N MET A 390 1.89 -0.14 -26.09
CA MET A 390 0.78 -1.09 -26.08
C MET A 390 1.18 -2.45 -26.65
N ASP A 391 1.93 -2.47 -27.75
CA ASP A 391 2.41 -3.71 -28.39
C ASP A 391 3.50 -4.40 -27.57
N MET A 392 4.47 -3.64 -27.07
CA MET A 392 5.59 -4.16 -26.28
C MET A 392 5.12 -4.88 -25.01
N PHE A 393 4.11 -4.34 -24.34
CA PHE A 393 3.56 -4.91 -23.11
C PHE A 393 2.35 -5.83 -23.34
N GLY A 394 1.92 -6.02 -24.59
CA GLY A 394 0.79 -6.88 -24.93
C GLY A 394 -0.54 -6.41 -24.33
N LEU A 395 -0.76 -5.10 -24.26
CA LEU A 395 -1.90 -4.48 -23.55
C LEU A 395 -3.14 -4.30 -24.44
N ARG A 396 -3.10 -4.71 -25.71
CA ARG A 396 -4.27 -4.60 -26.58
C ARG A 396 -5.32 -5.63 -26.20
N SER A 397 -6.55 -5.17 -26.00
CA SER A 397 -7.67 -6.05 -25.64
C SER A 397 -7.90 -7.11 -26.72
N THR A 398 -7.96 -8.38 -26.31
CA THR A 398 -8.37 -9.48 -27.17
C THR A 398 -9.85 -9.80 -26.95
N PRO A 399 -10.56 -10.37 -27.95
CA PRO A 399 -11.97 -10.75 -27.79
C PRO A 399 -12.22 -11.81 -26.71
N SER A 400 -11.18 -12.58 -26.37
CA SER A 400 -11.23 -13.66 -25.38
C SER A 400 -9.84 -13.98 -24.85
N GLY A 401 -9.79 -14.57 -23.65
CA GLY A 401 -8.57 -15.07 -23.03
C GLY A 401 -8.46 -14.67 -21.55
N PHE A 402 -7.71 -15.44 -20.77
CA PHE A 402 -7.32 -15.11 -19.41
C PHE A 402 -5.95 -15.72 -19.13
N ASN A 403 -5.07 -14.96 -18.49
CA ASN A 403 -3.77 -15.46 -18.07
C ASN A 403 -3.82 -15.77 -16.57
N THR A 404 -3.36 -16.96 -16.15
CA THR A 404 -3.26 -17.38 -14.73
C THR A 404 -1.84 -17.28 -14.17
N GLN A 405 -0.86 -17.03 -15.03
CA GLN A 405 0.55 -16.87 -14.72
C GLN A 405 0.91 -15.39 -14.69
N TYR A 406 0.40 -14.69 -13.68
CA TYR A 406 0.70 -13.28 -13.41
C TYR A 406 1.00 -13.14 -11.92
N ASN A 407 1.86 -12.19 -11.55
CA ASN A 407 2.07 -11.79 -10.17
C ASN A 407 1.43 -10.41 -9.97
N PRO A 408 0.15 -10.34 -9.55
CA PRO A 408 -0.61 -9.09 -9.49
C PRO A 408 -0.27 -8.13 -8.36
N PRO A 409 0.36 -8.47 -7.20
CA PRO A 409 0.70 -7.46 -6.22
C PRO A 409 1.57 -6.40 -6.90
N LEU A 410 1.13 -5.15 -6.81
CA LEU A 410 1.75 -4.07 -7.56
C LEU A 410 3.10 -3.67 -6.98
N LEU A 411 3.90 -3.08 -7.85
CA LEU A 411 5.28 -2.70 -7.58
C LEU A 411 5.37 -1.40 -6.77
N MET A 412 6.35 -1.33 -5.87
CA MET A 412 6.73 -0.11 -5.13
C MET A 412 7.26 1.05 -6.01
N LEU A 413 7.35 0.91 -7.33
CA LEU A 413 7.67 2.01 -8.27
C LEU A 413 6.41 2.84 -8.56
N LEU A 414 5.77 3.31 -7.49
CA LEU A 414 4.75 4.35 -7.49
C LEU A 414 5.22 5.64 -8.17
N LEU A 415 6.54 5.85 -8.27
CA LEU A 415 7.17 6.95 -9.01
C LEU A 415 6.76 7.02 -10.50
N GLY A 416 6.39 5.90 -11.12
CA GLY A 416 5.96 5.88 -12.53
C GLY A 416 4.57 6.48 -12.76
N ILE A 417 3.65 6.34 -11.80
CA ILE A 417 2.28 6.86 -11.89
C ILE A 417 2.20 8.28 -11.32
N HIS A 418 3.06 8.64 -10.37
CA HIS A 418 3.20 10.02 -9.89
C HIS A 418 3.74 11.00 -10.96
N LEU A 419 4.03 10.53 -12.19
CA LEU A 419 4.12 11.39 -13.38
C LEU A 419 2.82 12.21 -13.62
N GLU A 420 1.70 11.77 -13.04
CA GLU A 420 0.42 12.49 -13.00
C GLU A 420 0.43 13.75 -12.12
N LEU A 421 1.48 13.99 -11.33
CA LEU A 421 1.65 15.26 -10.60
C LEU A 421 2.19 16.39 -11.50
N GLN A 422 2.76 16.07 -12.66
CA GLN A 422 3.30 17.09 -13.58
C GLN A 422 2.23 17.87 -14.37
N PRO A 423 1.10 17.27 -14.79
CA PRO A 423 0.02 17.99 -15.50
C PRO A 423 -1.06 18.58 -14.58
N ILE A 424 -0.83 18.75 -13.28
CA ILE A 424 -1.81 19.44 -12.40
C ILE A 424 -1.66 20.95 -12.60
N ASP A 425 -2.69 21.57 -13.18
CA ASP A 425 -2.77 23.02 -13.30
C ASP A 425 -2.87 23.70 -11.92
N SER A 426 -2.36 24.92 -11.82
CA SER A 426 -2.42 25.73 -10.59
C SER A 426 -3.84 26.17 -10.22
N ASP A 427 -4.77 26.15 -11.17
CA ASP A 427 -6.12 26.69 -11.04
C ASP A 427 -7.18 25.62 -11.37
N ILE A 428 -8.29 25.63 -10.63
CA ILE A 428 -9.49 24.86 -10.97
C ILE A 428 -10.47 25.82 -11.66
N LEU A 429 -10.81 25.53 -12.92
CA LEU A 429 -11.77 26.31 -13.69
C LEU A 429 -13.20 25.79 -13.47
N LEU A 430 -14.09 26.66 -13.02
CA LEU A 430 -15.51 26.42 -12.98
C LEU A 430 -16.15 27.15 -14.16
N TRP A 431 -16.86 26.40 -15.01
CA TRP A 431 -17.59 26.94 -16.15
C TRP A 431 -19.07 26.95 -15.77
N ASP A 432 -19.74 28.09 -15.95
CA ASP A 432 -21.20 28.13 -15.82
C ASP A 432 -21.82 27.29 -16.97
N PRO A 433 -22.87 26.49 -16.67
CA PRO A 433 -23.46 25.54 -17.62
C PRO A 433 -24.12 26.17 -18.86
#